data_AF-A0A509ATC0-F1
#
_entry.id   AF-A0A509ATC0-F1
#
_cell.length_a   1.000
_cell.length_b   1.000
_cell.length_c   1.000
_cell.angle_alpha   90.00
_cell.angle_beta   90.00
_cell.angle_gamma   90.00
#
_symmetry.space_group_name_H-M   'P 1'
#
loop_
_entity.id
_entity.type
_entity.pdbx_description
1 polymer ?
#
loop_
_entity_poly.entity_id
_entity_poly.type
_entity_poly.pdbx_seq_one_letter_code
_entity_poly.pdbx_strand_id
1 'polypeptide(L)'
;MEQNSKNALDRSEGVMNNENSIFSGGAGLFTRIIVIFVDILMLINLLLDINISCDGYLRTWIIGALILSFFLMSFIKRVPTFLKEDKGLFSELILMFIFFIWTYFGTIQINKSNACQKIAPHLFWTVFTLVTMIWCSIVGLILSLMIITIGSFFFTKPKKVKL
;
A
#
# COMPACT_ATOMS: atom_id res chain seq x y z
N MET A 1 32.33 28.72 18.01
CA MET A 1 30.99 28.51 17.41
C MET A 1 30.91 27.24 16.57
N GLU A 2 32.01 26.74 16.00
CA GLU A 2 32.03 25.56 15.12
C GLU A 2 31.69 24.21 15.83
N GLN A 3 32.00 24.11 17.12
CA GLN A 3 31.84 22.87 17.91
C GLN A 3 30.36 22.54 18.23
N ASN A 4 29.49 23.55 18.32
CA ASN A 4 28.04 23.34 18.50
C ASN A 4 27.34 22.89 17.21
N SER A 5 27.87 23.26 16.04
CA SER A 5 27.32 22.85 14.75
C SER A 5 27.58 21.37 14.48
N LYS A 6 28.80 20.88 14.77
CA LYS A 6 29.16 19.46 14.65
C LYS A 6 28.33 18.57 15.60
N ASN A 7 28.13 19.01 16.84
CA ASN A 7 27.30 18.27 17.80
C ASN A 7 25.81 18.22 17.41
N ALA A 8 25.29 19.23 16.70
CA ALA A 8 23.92 19.23 16.21
C ALA A 8 23.72 18.32 14.99
N LEU A 9 24.71 18.27 14.09
CA LEU A 9 24.70 17.40 12.92
C LEU A 9 24.81 15.92 13.32
N ASP A 10 25.73 15.59 14.23
CA ASP A 10 25.98 14.23 14.74
C ASP A 10 24.75 13.70 15.52
N ARG A 11 24.09 14.58 16.28
CA ARG A 11 22.83 14.26 16.97
C ARG A 11 21.65 14.06 16.00
N SER A 12 21.62 14.77 14.88
CA SER A 12 20.58 14.60 13.84
C SER A 12 20.77 13.31 13.04
N GLU A 13 22.01 12.92 12.75
CA GLU A 13 22.34 11.66 12.07
C GLU A 13 22.04 10.45 12.98
N GLY A 14 22.35 10.55 14.28
CA GLY A 14 22.05 9.49 15.25
C GLY A 14 20.56 9.23 15.47
N VAL A 15 19.73 10.28 15.42
CA VAL A 15 18.26 10.15 15.54
C VAL A 15 17.65 9.56 14.26
N MET A 16 18.05 10.03 13.07
CA MET A 16 17.60 9.44 11.80
C MET A 16 17.99 7.96 11.68
N ASN A 17 19.20 7.57 12.11
CA ASN A 17 19.62 6.18 12.04
C ASN A 17 18.80 5.27 12.97
N ASN A 18 18.34 5.78 14.11
CA ASN A 18 17.57 5.00 15.08
C ASN A 18 16.09 4.90 14.68
N GLU A 19 15.52 5.92 14.05
CA GLU A 19 14.17 5.84 13.46
C GLU A 19 14.16 4.88 12.26
N ASN A 20 15.19 4.91 11.41
CA ASN A 20 15.32 3.99 10.28
C ASN A 20 15.49 2.53 10.73
N SER A 21 16.18 2.26 11.84
CA SER A 21 16.38 0.89 12.35
C SER A 21 15.11 0.32 13.00
N ILE A 22 14.33 1.14 13.72
CA ILE A 22 13.06 0.74 14.35
C ILE A 22 11.95 0.58 13.29
N PHE A 23 11.90 1.48 12.30
CA PHE A 23 10.94 1.42 11.19
C PHE A 23 11.24 0.24 10.23
N SER A 24 12.53 -0.06 10.00
CA SER A 24 12.96 -1.15 9.11
C SER A 24 12.86 -2.54 9.77
N GLY A 25 13.04 -2.66 11.08
CA GLY A 25 13.05 -3.95 11.79
C GLY A 25 11.67 -4.48 12.18
N GLY A 26 10.79 -3.63 12.73
CA GLY A 26 9.50 -4.04 13.28
C GLY A 26 8.34 -3.91 12.28
N ALA A 27 8.10 -2.69 11.79
CA ALA A 27 6.95 -2.40 10.91
C ALA A 27 7.01 -3.14 9.57
N GLY A 28 8.21 -3.29 9.00
CA GLY A 28 8.44 -4.09 7.79
C GLY A 28 8.15 -5.59 7.98
N LEU A 29 8.29 -6.12 9.19
CA LEU A 29 8.06 -7.53 9.50
C LEU A 29 6.56 -7.80 9.72
N PHE A 30 5.87 -6.91 10.46
CA PHE A 30 4.42 -6.98 10.63
C PHE A 30 3.67 -6.89 9.31
N THR A 31 4.03 -5.93 8.45
CA THR A 31 3.43 -5.78 7.11
C THR A 31 3.62 -7.03 6.25
N ARG A 32 4.81 -7.65 6.27
CA ARG A 32 5.07 -8.91 5.57
C ARG A 32 4.21 -10.08 6.09
N ILE A 33 4.06 -10.21 7.41
CA ILE A 33 3.22 -11.26 8.00
C ILE A 33 1.76 -11.07 7.57
N ILE A 34 1.25 -9.84 7.59
CA ILE A 34 -0.12 -9.53 7.15
C ILE A 34 -0.30 -9.88 5.67
N VAL A 35 0.65 -9.51 4.79
CA VAL A 35 0.59 -9.84 3.36
C VAL A 35 0.57 -11.37 3.16
N ILE A 36 1.47 -12.10 3.82
CA ILE A 36 1.51 -13.58 3.74
C ILE A 36 0.18 -14.18 4.22
N PHE A 37 -0.37 -13.69 5.32
CA PHE A 37 -1.64 -14.18 5.85
C PHE A 37 -2.80 -13.94 4.87
N VAL A 38 -2.88 -12.75 4.27
CA VAL A 38 -3.90 -12.40 3.26
C VAL A 38 -3.72 -13.25 2.00
N ASP A 39 -2.49 -13.45 1.53
CA ASP A 39 -2.20 -14.30 0.36
C ASP A 39 -2.60 -15.76 0.62
N ILE A 40 -2.33 -16.30 1.82
CA ILE A 40 -2.76 -17.65 2.22
C ILE A 40 -4.29 -17.74 2.25
N LEU A 41 -4.97 -16.75 2.83
CA LEU A 41 -6.43 -16.73 2.84
C LEU A 41 -7.01 -16.69 1.41
N MET A 42 -6.45 -15.87 0.53
CA MET A 42 -6.85 -15.84 -0.88
C MET A 42 -6.64 -17.20 -1.56
N LEU A 43 -5.50 -17.83 -1.32
CA LEU A 43 -5.16 -19.13 -1.91
C LEU A 43 -6.10 -20.24 -1.41
N ILE A 44 -6.45 -20.25 -0.13
CA ILE A 44 -7.41 -21.21 0.44
C ILE A 44 -8.80 -21.01 -0.17
N ASN A 45 -9.27 -19.78 -0.29
CA ASN A 45 -10.56 -19.48 -0.93
C ASN A 45 -10.56 -19.92 -2.41
N LEU A 46 -9.43 -19.73 -3.12
CA LEU A 46 -9.25 -20.20 -4.50
C LEU A 46 -9.32 -21.73 -4.61
N LEU A 47 -8.72 -22.45 -3.67
CA LEU A 47 -8.73 -23.92 -3.65
C LEU A 47 -10.11 -24.50 -3.30
N LEU A 48 -10.87 -23.84 -2.43
CA LEU A 48 -12.20 -24.28 -2.03
C LEU A 48 -13.22 -24.19 -3.19
N ASP A 49 -13.12 -23.15 -4.02
CA ASP A 49 -14.04 -22.92 -5.14
C ASP A 49 -13.53 -23.44 -6.50
N ILE A 50 -12.46 -24.25 -6.53
CA ILE A 50 -11.77 -24.69 -7.76
C ILE A 50 -12.70 -25.40 -8.78
N ASN A 51 -13.79 -26.01 -8.29
CA ASN A 51 -14.67 -26.87 -9.07
C ASN A 51 -15.86 -26.15 -9.71
N ILE A 52 -16.04 -24.85 -9.47
CA ILE A 52 -17.18 -24.06 -9.96
C ILE A 52 -16.76 -23.27 -11.20
N SER A 53 -17.42 -23.48 -12.34
CA SER A 53 -17.04 -22.90 -13.65
C SER A 53 -17.30 -21.40 -13.82
N CYS A 54 -17.93 -20.73 -12.84
CA CYS A 54 -18.26 -19.30 -12.95
C CYS A 54 -17.02 -18.37 -12.83
N ASP A 55 -15.86 -18.95 -12.57
CA ASP A 55 -14.83 -18.31 -11.76
C ASP A 55 -13.67 -17.68 -12.54
N GLY A 56 -13.67 -17.78 -13.87
CA GLY A 56 -12.52 -17.39 -14.70
C GLY A 56 -12.02 -15.96 -14.46
N TYR A 57 -12.95 -15.02 -14.28
CA TYR A 57 -12.61 -13.61 -14.00
C TYR A 57 -12.07 -13.42 -12.58
N LEU A 58 -12.77 -13.88 -11.54
CA LEU A 58 -12.29 -13.71 -10.16
C LEU A 58 -10.96 -14.42 -9.92
N ARG A 59 -10.76 -15.61 -10.50
CA ARG A 59 -9.48 -16.33 -10.40
C ARG A 59 -8.34 -15.57 -11.06
N THR A 60 -8.57 -14.97 -12.23
CA THR A 60 -7.56 -14.15 -12.90
C THR A 60 -7.16 -12.97 -12.02
N TRP A 61 -8.13 -12.35 -11.35
CA TRP A 61 -7.85 -11.27 -10.41
C TRP A 61 -7.01 -11.73 -9.21
N ILE A 62 -7.34 -12.87 -8.58
CA ILE A 62 -6.59 -13.42 -7.44
C ILE A 62 -5.17 -13.80 -7.86
N ILE A 63 -5.00 -14.45 -9.01
CA ILE A 63 -3.67 -14.84 -9.51
C ILE A 63 -2.81 -13.61 -9.74
N GLY A 64 -3.34 -12.56 -10.37
CA GLY A 64 -2.57 -11.33 -10.54
C GLY A 64 -2.36 -10.56 -9.24
N ALA A 65 -3.27 -10.66 -8.27
CA ALA A 65 -3.05 -10.11 -6.92
C ALA A 65 -1.86 -10.81 -6.22
N LEU A 66 -1.76 -12.14 -6.31
CA LEU A 66 -0.62 -12.91 -5.76
C LEU A 66 0.71 -12.54 -6.45
N ILE A 67 0.70 -12.38 -7.78
CA ILE A 67 1.87 -11.93 -8.53
C ILE A 67 2.29 -10.52 -8.07
N LEU A 68 1.31 -9.63 -7.88
CA LEU A 68 1.55 -8.27 -7.44
C LEU A 68 2.08 -8.22 -6.00
N SER A 69 1.56 -9.06 -5.08
CA SER A 69 2.09 -9.26 -3.72
C SER A 69 3.55 -9.70 -3.76
N PHE A 70 3.91 -10.62 -4.67
CA PHE A 70 5.29 -11.09 -4.85
C PHE A 70 6.23 -9.96 -5.33
N PHE A 71 5.78 -9.14 -6.28
CA PHE A 71 6.53 -7.95 -6.69
C PHE A 71 6.70 -6.97 -5.53
N LEU A 72 5.64 -6.71 -4.75
CA LEU A 72 5.68 -5.84 -3.58
C LEU A 72 6.73 -6.32 -2.56
N MET A 73 6.72 -7.62 -2.22
CA MET A 73 7.73 -8.20 -1.32
C MET A 73 9.15 -8.13 -1.87
N SER A 74 9.32 -8.34 -3.18
CA SER A 74 10.62 -8.22 -3.83
C SER A 74 11.17 -6.79 -3.78
N PHE A 75 10.29 -5.80 -3.92
CA PHE A 75 10.66 -4.39 -3.76
C PHE A 75 11.09 -4.06 -2.33
N ILE A 76 10.35 -4.52 -1.31
CA ILE A 76 10.68 -4.25 0.11
C ILE A 76 12.08 -4.82 0.47
N LYS A 77 12.52 -5.92 -0.14
CA LYS A 77 13.89 -6.44 0.04
C LYS A 77 14.97 -5.54 -0.58
N ARG A 78 14.64 -4.73 -1.59
CA ARG A 78 15.55 -3.86 -2.33
C ARG A 78 15.57 -2.40 -1.87
N VAL A 79 14.52 -1.95 -1.17
CA VAL A 79 14.44 -0.60 -0.57
C VAL A 79 15.68 -0.21 0.26
N PRO A 80 16.29 -1.06 1.11
CA PRO A 80 17.47 -0.64 1.88
C PRO A 80 18.73 -0.43 1.03
N THR A 81 18.81 -0.95 -0.20
CA THR A 81 19.96 -0.77 -1.10
C THR A 81 19.81 0.45 -2.00
N PHE A 82 18.58 0.83 -2.35
CA PHE A 82 18.29 1.91 -3.30
C PHE A 82 17.94 3.27 -2.66
N LEU A 83 17.82 3.36 -1.33
CA LEU A 83 17.65 4.64 -0.60
C LEU A 83 18.81 5.65 -0.78
N LYS A 84 19.85 5.29 -1.54
CA LYS A 84 20.92 6.19 -1.99
C LYS A 84 20.69 6.84 -3.35
N GLU A 85 19.66 6.47 -4.12
CA GLU A 85 19.40 7.06 -5.44
C GLU A 85 17.94 7.49 -5.62
N ASP A 86 17.73 8.68 -6.20
CA ASP A 86 16.44 9.31 -6.56
C ASP A 86 15.47 8.41 -7.37
N LYS A 87 15.94 7.24 -7.83
CA LYS A 87 15.17 6.25 -8.61
C LYS A 87 14.20 5.42 -7.77
N GLY A 88 14.37 5.37 -6.44
CA GLY A 88 13.48 4.62 -5.55
C GLY A 88 12.03 5.13 -5.58
N LEU A 89 11.85 6.45 -5.55
CA LEU A 89 10.54 7.11 -5.50
C LEU A 89 9.76 6.93 -6.82
N PHE A 90 10.45 7.00 -7.96
CA PHE A 90 9.82 6.76 -9.26
C PHE A 90 9.33 5.31 -9.40
N SER A 91 10.11 4.35 -8.90
CA SER A 91 9.72 2.94 -8.91
C SER A 91 8.53 2.65 -8.00
N GLU A 92 8.45 3.31 -6.85
CA GLU A 92 7.31 3.23 -5.94
C GLU A 92 6.03 3.79 -6.59
N LEU A 93 6.14 4.94 -7.26
CA LEU A 93 5.03 5.56 -7.97
C LEU A 93 4.48 4.66 -9.10
N ILE A 94 5.37 4.04 -9.89
CA ILE A 94 4.95 3.08 -10.94
C ILE A 94 4.22 1.89 -10.31
N LEU A 95 4.75 1.32 -9.23
CA LEU A 95 4.15 0.16 -8.57
C LEU A 95 2.76 0.50 -7.99
N MET A 96 2.62 1.69 -7.41
CA MET A 96 1.33 2.21 -6.94
C MET A 96 0.34 2.37 -8.09
N PHE A 97 0.78 2.86 -9.25
CA PHE A 97 -0.08 3.04 -10.43
C PHE A 97 -0.56 1.70 -11.01
N ILE A 98 0.33 0.70 -11.07
CA ILE A 98 -0.02 -0.67 -11.48
C ILE A 98 -1.05 -1.26 -10.51
N PHE A 99 -0.85 -1.08 -9.19
CA PHE A 99 -1.79 -1.57 -8.18
C PHE A 99 -3.16 -0.90 -8.29
N PHE A 100 -3.20 0.40 -8.60
CA PHE A 100 -4.43 1.13 -8.85
C PHE A 100 -5.19 0.59 -10.06
N ILE A 101 -4.50 0.39 -11.20
CA ILE A 101 -5.10 -0.20 -12.41
C ILE A 101 -5.62 -1.61 -12.12
N TRP A 102 -4.85 -2.42 -11.38
CA TRP A 102 -5.25 -3.78 -11.03
C TRP A 102 -6.49 -3.82 -10.13
N THR A 103 -6.57 -2.91 -9.16
CA THR A 103 -7.74 -2.75 -8.28
C THR A 103 -8.97 -2.28 -9.07
N TYR A 104 -8.78 -1.36 -10.03
CA TYR A 104 -9.82 -0.92 -10.95
C TYR A 104 -10.30 -2.07 -11.86
N PHE A 105 -9.40 -2.91 -12.35
CA PHE A 105 -9.81 -4.11 -13.10
C PHE A 105 -10.59 -5.10 -12.22
N GLY A 106 -10.29 -5.15 -10.92
CA GLY A 106 -11.06 -5.90 -9.93
C GLY A 106 -12.51 -5.45 -9.81
N THR A 107 -12.79 -4.14 -9.78
CA THR A 107 -14.17 -3.62 -9.68
C THR A 107 -15.01 -4.00 -10.89
N ILE A 108 -14.44 -3.90 -12.10
CA ILE A 108 -15.12 -4.30 -13.34
C ILE A 108 -15.47 -5.80 -13.31
N GLN A 109 -14.54 -6.63 -12.87
CA GLN A 109 -14.73 -8.08 -12.80
C GLN A 109 -15.79 -8.48 -11.77
N ILE A 110 -15.83 -7.82 -10.61
CA ILE A 110 -16.89 -7.99 -9.61
C ILE A 110 -18.25 -7.65 -10.24
N ASN A 111 -18.38 -6.49 -10.88
CA ASN A 111 -19.66 -6.05 -11.45
C ASN A 111 -20.16 -6.99 -12.57
N LYS A 112 -19.25 -7.59 -13.33
CA LYS A 112 -19.59 -8.56 -14.38
C LYS A 112 -19.96 -9.95 -13.80
N SER A 113 -19.51 -10.27 -12.59
CA SER A 113 -19.66 -11.59 -11.98
C SER A 113 -20.82 -11.68 -10.97
N ASN A 114 -21.83 -10.82 -11.07
CA ASN A 114 -23.05 -10.86 -10.24
C ASN A 114 -23.75 -12.24 -10.25
N ALA A 115 -23.60 -13.03 -11.32
CA ALA A 115 -24.09 -14.40 -11.39
C ALA A 115 -23.34 -15.37 -10.45
N CYS A 116 -22.04 -15.13 -10.20
CA CYS A 116 -21.21 -15.96 -9.31
C CYS A 116 -21.47 -15.69 -7.83
N GLN A 117 -22.12 -14.58 -7.47
CA GLN A 117 -22.55 -14.31 -6.09
C GLN A 117 -23.43 -15.45 -5.53
N LYS A 118 -24.20 -16.12 -6.39
CA LYS A 118 -25.07 -17.25 -6.00
C LYS A 118 -24.37 -18.61 -6.00
N ILE A 119 -23.23 -18.75 -6.69
CA ILE A 119 -22.60 -20.05 -6.95
C ILE A 119 -21.33 -20.22 -6.10
N ALA A 120 -20.52 -19.16 -5.97
CA ALA A 120 -19.29 -19.12 -5.17
C ALA A 120 -19.29 -17.83 -4.31
N PRO A 121 -20.15 -17.75 -3.26
CA PRO A 121 -20.32 -16.52 -2.49
C PRO A 121 -19.05 -16.14 -1.72
N HIS A 122 -18.28 -17.11 -1.21
CA HIS A 122 -17.09 -16.85 -0.42
C HIS A 122 -16.00 -16.14 -1.23
N LEU A 123 -15.72 -16.62 -2.44
CA LEU A 123 -14.74 -15.99 -3.32
C LEU A 123 -15.16 -14.57 -3.72
N PHE A 124 -16.44 -14.40 -4.08
CA PHE A 124 -16.99 -13.09 -4.44
C PHE A 124 -16.89 -12.07 -3.32
N TRP A 125 -17.32 -12.43 -2.10
CA TRP A 125 -17.26 -11.53 -0.94
C TRP A 125 -15.83 -11.19 -0.54
N THR A 126 -14.89 -12.12 -0.66
CA THR A 126 -13.48 -11.86 -0.37
C THR A 126 -12.90 -10.83 -1.33
N VAL A 127 -13.10 -11.00 -2.64
CA VAL A 127 -12.62 -10.05 -3.65
C VAL A 127 -13.33 -8.70 -3.52
N PHE A 128 -14.65 -8.70 -3.29
CA PHE A 128 -15.43 -7.49 -3.08
C PHE A 128 -14.98 -6.68 -1.86
N THR A 129 -14.80 -7.33 -0.71
CA THR A 129 -14.39 -6.65 0.52
C THR A 129 -12.98 -6.07 0.39
N LEU A 130 -12.04 -6.79 -0.21
CA LEU A 130 -10.69 -6.31 -0.43
C LEU A 130 -10.64 -5.10 -1.36
N VAL A 131 -11.29 -5.19 -2.52
CA VAL A 131 -11.35 -4.07 -3.47
C VAL A 131 -12.01 -2.85 -2.82
N THR A 132 -13.12 -3.04 -2.11
CA THR A 132 -13.80 -1.96 -1.38
C THR A 132 -12.92 -1.34 -0.30
N MET A 133 -12.22 -2.15 0.50
CA MET A 133 -11.30 -1.66 1.54
C MET A 133 -10.15 -0.83 0.96
N ILE A 134 -9.62 -1.22 -0.21
CA ILE A 134 -8.59 -0.43 -0.92
C ILE A 134 -9.14 0.93 -1.33
N TRP A 135 -10.32 0.96 -1.98
CA TRP A 135 -10.96 2.23 -2.37
C TRP A 135 -11.26 3.13 -1.17
N CYS A 136 -11.79 2.56 -0.08
CA CYS A 136 -12.04 3.30 1.16
C CYS A 136 -10.76 3.89 1.75
N SER A 137 -9.66 3.14 1.72
CA SER A 137 -8.36 3.61 2.20
C SER A 137 -7.83 4.77 1.34
N ILE A 138 -7.94 4.68 0.01
CA ILE A 138 -7.52 5.75 -0.92
C ILE A 138 -8.32 7.03 -0.65
N VAL A 139 -9.65 6.92 -0.58
CA VAL A 139 -10.53 8.08 -0.29
C VAL A 139 -10.22 8.67 1.07
N GLY A 140 -10.04 7.82 2.10
CA GLY A 140 -9.68 8.26 3.46
C GLY A 140 -8.34 9.01 3.51
N LEU A 141 -7.34 8.55 2.76
CA LEU A 141 -6.04 9.22 2.66
C LEU A 141 -6.16 10.58 1.96
N ILE A 142 -6.89 10.67 0.85
CA ILE A 142 -7.11 11.94 0.15
C ILE A 142 -7.83 12.94 1.05
N LEU A 143 -8.88 12.52 1.76
CA LEU A 143 -9.62 13.37 2.69
C LEU A 143 -8.72 13.85 3.84
N SER A 144 -7.89 12.97 4.40
CA SER A 144 -6.95 13.32 5.46
C SER A 144 -5.93 14.37 4.97
N LEU A 145 -5.38 14.18 3.77
CA LEU A 145 -4.46 15.14 3.16
C LEU A 145 -5.12 16.49 2.87
N MET A 146 -6.37 16.49 2.40
CA MET A 146 -7.13 17.73 2.21
C MET A 146 -7.35 18.48 3.53
N ILE A 147 -7.73 17.77 4.60
CA ILE A 147 -7.94 18.37 5.92
C ILE A 147 -6.64 18.98 6.45
N ILE A 148 -5.52 18.28 6.34
CA ILE A 148 -4.20 18.80 6.77
C ILE A 148 -3.81 20.03 5.95
N THR A 149 -4.03 19.99 4.63
CA THR A 149 -3.68 21.10 3.74
C THR A 149 -4.51 22.34 4.08
N ILE A 150 -5.84 22.19 4.17
CA ILE A 150 -6.75 23.28 4.54
C ILE A 150 -6.44 23.78 5.95
N GLY A 151 -6.24 22.88 6.90
CA GLY A 151 -5.84 23.23 8.27
C GLY A 151 -4.54 24.04 8.30
N SER A 152 -3.53 23.65 7.52
CA SER A 152 -2.26 24.36 7.40
C SER A 152 -2.45 25.79 6.86
N PHE A 153 -3.36 25.98 5.89
CA PHE A 153 -3.72 27.31 5.40
C PHE A 153 -4.36 28.20 6.47
N PHE A 154 -5.16 27.63 7.38
CA PHE A 154 -5.77 28.39 8.49
C PHE A 154 -4.78 28.68 9.64
N PHE A 155 -3.83 27.77 9.92
CA PHE A 155 -2.85 27.96 10.99
C PHE A 155 -1.61 28.76 10.58
N THR A 156 -1.30 28.86 9.28
CA THR A 156 -0.23 29.72 8.78
C THR A 156 -0.68 31.18 8.77
N LYS A 157 -0.60 31.86 9.92
CA LYS A 157 -0.77 33.33 9.99
C LYS A 157 0.24 33.97 9.03
N PRO A 158 -0.16 34.98 8.21
CA PRO A 158 0.79 35.70 7.38
C PRO A 158 1.86 36.30 8.30
N LYS A 159 3.13 35.94 8.08
CA LYS A 159 4.25 36.67 8.67
C LYS A 159 4.08 38.12 8.24
N LYS A 160 3.70 39.00 9.17
CA LYS A 160 3.74 40.44 8.96
C LYS A 160 5.19 40.78 8.62
N VAL A 161 5.46 41.02 7.33
CA VAL A 161 6.69 41.65 6.88
C VAL A 161 6.68 43.02 7.53
N LYS A 162 7.52 43.21 8.56
CA LYS A 162 7.79 44.54 9.10
C LYS A 162 8.52 45.30 8.00
N LEU A 163 7.85 46.36 7.54
CA LEU A 163 8.34 47.35 6.59
C LEU A 163 9.68 47.93 7.07
#